data_AF-A0A151TYL6-F1
#
_entry.id   AF-A0A151TYL6-F1
#
_cell.length_a   1.000
_cell.length_b   1.000
_cell.length_c   1.000
_cell.angle_alpha   90.00
_cell.angle_beta   90.00
_cell.angle_gamma   90.00
#
_symmetry.space_group_name_H-M   'P 1'
#
loop_
_entity.id
_entity.type
_entity.pdbx_description
1 polymer ?
#
loop_
_entity_poly.entity_id
_entity_poly.type
_entity_poly.pdbx_seq_one_letter_code
_entity_poly.pdbx_strand_id
1 'polypeptide(L)'
;MQGHKYFLTIVDDFTRFVWVFLMCSKAETQSTLKNFILHVERQFNAKVKMVRSDNGSEFIMQRFYEETGIIHQTSCIETPQQNGIVERKHQHLLNVTISLLFQENLPSIIW
;
A
#
# COMPACT_ATOMS: atom_id res chain seq x y z
N MET A 1 5.86 3.99 -21.62
CA MET A 1 5.03 3.23 -20.68
C MET A 1 4.46 4.19 -19.66
N GLN A 2 3.16 4.08 -19.37
CA GLN A 2 2.39 5.07 -18.60
C GLN A 2 3.07 5.35 -17.26
N GLY A 3 3.18 6.63 -16.90
CA GLY A 3 4.13 7.21 -15.94
C GLY A 3 3.93 6.87 -14.47
N HIS A 4 3.54 5.63 -14.16
CA HIS A 4 3.34 5.13 -12.81
C HIS A 4 4.66 4.75 -12.15
N LYS A 5 5.28 5.71 -11.45
CA LYS A 5 6.57 5.54 -10.76
C LYS A 5 6.45 5.04 -9.32
N TYR A 6 5.23 4.98 -8.80
CA TYR A 6 4.95 4.63 -7.42
C TYR A 6 3.95 3.49 -7.37
N PHE A 7 3.95 2.73 -6.28
CA PHE A 7 2.91 1.77 -6.02
C PHE A 7 2.58 1.72 -4.54
N LEU A 8 1.29 1.59 -4.24
CA LEU A 8 0.78 1.40 -2.90
C LEU A 8 0.59 -0.10 -2.67
N THR A 9 1.17 -0.62 -1.60
CA THR A 9 0.98 -2.00 -1.15
C THR A 9 0.10 -2.00 0.09
N ILE A 10 -1.00 -2.72 0.06
CA ILE A 10 -1.90 -2.92 1.20
C ILE A 10 -1.87 -4.40 1.56
N VAL A 11 -1.66 -4.71 2.84
CA VAL A 11 -1.62 -6.09 3.32
C VAL A 11 -2.67 -6.26 4.39
N ASP A 12 -3.50 -7.29 4.26
CA ASP A 12 -4.36 -7.72 5.35
C ASP A 12 -3.55 -8.49 6.40
N ASP A 13 -3.66 -8.08 7.66
CA ASP A 13 -2.86 -8.64 8.75
C ASP A 13 -3.30 -10.08 9.11
N PHE A 14 -4.57 -10.42 8.88
CA PHE A 14 -5.08 -11.76 9.18
C PHE A 14 -4.75 -12.77 8.07
N THR A 15 -5.22 -12.51 6.85
CA THR A 15 -5.09 -13.45 5.72
C THR A 15 -3.75 -13.37 5.01
N ARG A 16 -2.96 -12.32 5.25
CA ARG A 16 -1.74 -12.00 4.50
C ARG A 16 -1.98 -11.73 3.01
N PHE A 17 -3.23 -11.49 2.61
CA PHE A 17 -3.56 -11.09 1.25
C PHE A 17 -2.95 -9.70 0.96
N VAL A 18 -2.45 -9.52 -0.26
CA VAL A 18 -1.74 -8.31 -0.68
C VAL A 18 -2.44 -7.71 -1.89
N TRP A 19 -2.81 -6.43 -1.79
CA TRP A 19 -3.26 -5.62 -2.91
C TRP A 19 -2.15 -4.65 -3.32
N VAL A 20 -1.96 -4.48 -4.62
CA VAL A 20 -0.97 -3.56 -5.20
C VAL A 20 -1.68 -2.62 -6.16
N PHE A 21 -1.47 -1.31 -5.97
CA PHE A 21 -2.01 -0.27 -6.83
C PHE A 21 -0.87 0.55 -7.42
N LEU A 22 -0.80 0.66 -8.75
CA LEU A 22 0.18 1.49 -9.44
C LEU A 22 -0.29 2.95 -9.49
N MET A 23 0.60 3.90 -9.25
CA MET A 23 0.31 5.33 -9.12
C MET A 23 1.33 6.19 -9.87
N CYS A 24 0.87 7.28 -10.51
CA CYS A 24 1.75 8.26 -11.15
C CYS A 24 2.46 9.17 -10.14
N SER A 25 1.82 9.44 -9.00
CA SER A 25 2.32 10.31 -7.94
C SER A 25 1.96 9.78 -6.56
N LYS A 26 2.80 10.07 -5.55
CA LYS A 26 2.48 9.83 -4.14
C LYS A 26 1.20 10.53 -3.67
N ALA A 27 0.80 11.62 -4.33
CA ALA A 27 -0.43 12.34 -4.03
C ALA A 27 -1.69 11.48 -4.22
N GLU A 28 -1.63 10.43 -5.03
CA GLU A 28 -2.74 9.50 -5.29
C GLU A 28 -2.96 8.49 -4.15
N THR A 29 -2.04 8.40 -3.19
CA THR A 29 -2.12 7.44 -2.08
C THR A 29 -3.41 7.58 -1.29
N GLN A 30 -3.77 8.82 -0.96
CA GLN A 30 -4.94 9.12 -0.15
C GLN A 30 -6.25 8.72 -0.84
N SER A 31 -6.42 9.10 -2.10
CA SER A 31 -7.62 8.75 -2.87
C SER A 31 -7.70 7.24 -3.11
N THR A 32 -6.58 6.60 -3.43
CA THR A 32 -6.49 5.15 -3.64
C THR A 32 -6.86 4.38 -2.37
N LEU A 33 -6.33 4.77 -1.21
CA LEU A 33 -6.64 4.11 0.06
C LEU A 33 -8.12 4.28 0.46
N LYS A 34 -8.70 5.48 0.28
CA LYS A 34 -10.13 5.72 0.55
C LYS A 34 -11.01 4.85 -0.34
N ASN A 35 -10.71 4.79 -1.64
CA ASN A 35 -11.43 3.95 -2.59
C ASN A 35 -11.30 2.47 -2.26
N PHE A 36 -10.12 2.03 -1.83
CA PHE A 36 -9.90 0.66 -1.38
C PHE A 36 -10.77 0.32 -0.16
N ILE A 37 -10.79 1.16 0.88
CA ILE A 37 -11.61 0.94 2.08
C ILE A 37 -13.09 0.80 1.70
N LEU A 38 -13.60 1.72 0.88
CA LEU A 38 -14.99 1.64 0.38
C LEU A 38 -15.25 0.37 -0.43
N HIS A 39 -14.29 -0.05 -1.25
CA HIS A 39 -14.41 -1.29 -2.02
C HIS A 39 -14.48 -2.52 -1.11
N VAL A 40 -13.63 -2.59 -0.08
CA VAL A 40 -13.62 -3.68 0.90
C VAL A 40 -14.96 -3.77 1.62
N GLU A 41 -15.49 -2.63 2.06
CA GLU A 41 -16.79 -2.57 2.71
C GLU A 41 -17.94 -3.03 1.81
N ARG A 42 -17.91 -2.68 0.52
CA ARG A 42 -18.99 -3.00 -0.42
C ARG A 42 -18.93 -4.42 -0.97
N GLN A 43 -17.75 -4.93 -1.30
CA GLN A 43 -17.59 -6.22 -1.97
C GLN A 43 -17.44 -7.38 -0.98
N PHE A 44 -16.79 -7.13 0.15
CA PHE A 44 -16.50 -8.18 1.15
C PHE A 44 -17.39 -8.06 2.39
N ASN A 45 -18.26 -7.04 2.44
CA ASN A 45 -19.10 -6.73 3.60
C ASN A 45 -18.29 -6.64 4.91
N ALA A 46 -17.04 -6.19 4.80
CA ALA A 46 -16.07 -6.15 5.88
C ALA A 46 -15.70 -4.69 6.18
N LYS A 47 -15.89 -4.27 7.43
CA LYS A 47 -15.49 -2.92 7.86
C LYS A 47 -14.04 -2.91 8.31
N VAL A 48 -13.25 -2.03 7.70
CA VAL A 48 -11.87 -1.78 8.12
C VAL A 48 -11.93 -1.08 9.47
N LYS A 49 -11.34 -1.69 10.51
CA LYS A 49 -11.33 -1.13 11.87
C LYS A 49 -10.08 -0.31 12.15
N MET A 50 -8.97 -0.67 11.52
CA MET A 50 -7.66 -0.12 11.80
C MET A 50 -6.83 -0.08 10.53
N VAL A 51 -6.13 1.02 10.32
CA VAL A 51 -5.12 1.19 9.27
C VAL A 51 -3.79 1.42 9.96
N ARG A 52 -2.78 0.61 9.61
CA ARG A 52 -1.40 0.80 10.07
C ARG A 52 -0.53 1.24 8.90
N SER A 53 0.18 2.35 9.06
CA SER A 53 1.12 2.86 8.06
C SER A 53 2.45 3.26 8.70
N ASP A 54 3.45 3.56 7.88
CA ASP A 54 4.62 4.30 8.35
C ASP A 54 4.25 5.76 8.65
N ASN A 55 5.24 6.55 9.11
CA ASN A 55 5.11 7.99 9.32
C ASN A 55 5.10 8.80 8.00
N GLY A 56 4.77 8.18 6.86
CA GLY A 56 4.61 8.85 5.59
C GLY A 56 3.50 9.89 5.62
N SER A 57 3.79 11.10 5.14
CA SER A 57 2.82 12.21 5.11
C SER A 57 1.64 11.91 4.19
N GLU A 58 1.83 11.01 3.23
CA GLU A 58 0.79 10.51 2.34
C GLU A 58 -0.36 9.78 3.08
N PHE A 59 -0.14 9.29 4.30
CA PHE A 59 -1.15 8.56 5.08
C PHE A 59 -1.84 9.41 6.16
N ILE A 60 -1.40 10.66 6.35
CA ILE A 60 -1.95 11.56 7.37
C ILE A 60 -3.28 12.14 6.87
N MET A 61 -4.39 11.50 7.27
CA MET A 61 -5.76 11.85 6.87
C MET A 61 -6.73 11.86 8.06
N GLN A 62 -6.35 12.53 9.16
CA GLN A 62 -7.04 12.47 10.45
C GLN A 62 -8.57 12.64 10.34
N ARG A 63 -9.04 13.67 9.64
CA ARG A 63 -10.48 13.92 9.44
C ARG A 63 -11.22 12.73 8.81
N PHE A 64 -10.62 12.06 7.83
CA PHE A 64 -11.23 10.89 7.19
C PHE A 64 -11.33 9.71 8.16
N TYR A 65 -10.28 9.47 8.95
CA TYR A 65 -10.27 8.40 9.95
C TYR A 65 -11.29 8.66 11.06
N GLU A 66 -11.43 9.91 11.52
CA GLU A 66 -12.44 10.32 12.49
C GLU A 66 -13.87 10.16 11.95
N GLU A 67 -14.15 10.62 10.72
CA GLU A 67 -15.47 10.49 10.09
C GLU A 67 -15.88 9.03 9.84
N THR A 68 -14.92 8.16 9.56
CA THR A 68 -15.17 6.72 9.32
C THR A 68 -15.08 5.86 10.59
N GLY A 69 -14.56 6.40 11.69
CA GLY A 69 -14.29 5.67 12.93
C GLY A 69 -13.13 4.66 12.82
N ILE A 70 -12.25 4.83 11.83
CA ILE A 70 -11.08 3.97 11.62
C ILE A 70 -9.95 4.42 12.54
N ILE A 71 -9.33 3.47 13.25
CA ILE A 71 -8.15 3.77 14.07
C ILE A 71 -6.92 3.80 13.17
N HIS A 72 -6.30 4.97 13.00
CA HIS A 72 -5.01 5.09 12.32
C HIS A 72 -3.86 4.90 13.31
N GLN A 73 -3.01 3.91 13.04
CA GLN A 73 -1.77 3.67 13.77
C GLN A 73 -0.58 3.99 12.87
N THR A 74 0.32 4.84 13.34
CA THR A 74 1.62 5.02 12.69
C THR A 74 2.65 4.17 13.40
N SER A 75 3.47 3.43 12.65
CA SER A 75 4.56 2.67 13.23
C SER A 75 5.60 3.64 13.80
N CYS A 76 5.91 3.51 15.10
CA CYS A 76 7.06 4.17 15.68
C CYS A 76 8.35 3.56 15.12
N ILE A 77 9.43 4.34 15.07
CA ILE A 77 10.76 3.89 14.60
C ILE A 77 11.24 2.63 15.36
N GLU A 78 10.72 2.41 16.57
CA GLU A 78 11.14 1.35 17.50
C GLU A 78 10.37 0.02 17.37
N THR A 79 9.33 -0.09 16.53
CA THR A 79 8.60 -1.36 16.30
C THR A 79 8.58 -1.82 14.83
N PRO A 80 9.75 -1.96 14.18
CA PRO A 80 9.86 -2.35 12.77
C PRO A 80 9.27 -3.74 12.47
N GLN A 81 9.11 -4.62 13.46
CA GLN A 81 8.52 -5.95 13.26
C GLN A 81 7.06 -5.87 12.78
N GLN A 82 6.32 -4.83 13.18
CA GLN A 82 4.90 -4.68 12.82
C GLN A 82 4.71 -4.28 11.37
N ASN A 83 5.61 -3.44 10.82
CA ASN A 83 5.60 -3.07 9.41
C ASN A 83 6.43 -4.03 8.54
N GLY A 84 7.30 -4.84 9.16
CA GLY A 84 8.22 -5.72 8.47
C GLY A 84 7.56 -6.76 7.55
N ILE A 85 6.28 -7.10 7.77
CA ILE A 85 5.54 -7.99 6.85
C ILE A 85 5.25 -7.26 5.53
N VAL A 86 4.75 -6.02 5.62
CA VAL A 86 4.47 -5.18 4.45
C VAL A 86 5.78 -4.86 3.73
N GLU A 87 6.82 -4.45 4.46
CA GLU A 87 8.12 -4.12 3.89
C GLU A 87 8.77 -5.31 3.17
N ARG A 88 8.77 -6.50 3.78
CA ARG A 88 9.30 -7.71 3.13
C ARG A 88 8.51 -8.09 1.88
N LYS A 89 7.18 -7.97 1.91
CA LYS A 89 6.33 -8.23 0.73
C LYS A 89 6.58 -7.19 -0.37
N HIS A 90 6.73 -5.93 0.00
CA HIS A 90 7.04 -4.84 -0.93
C HIS A 90 8.40 -5.07 -1.62
N GLN A 91 9.44 -5.39 -0.85
CA GLN A 91 10.77 -5.75 -1.37
C GLN A 91 10.72 -7.00 -2.26
N HIS A 92 9.98 -8.03 -1.86
CA HIS A 92 9.84 -9.24 -2.65
C HIS A 92 9.17 -8.96 -4.02
N LEU A 93 8.08 -8.20 -4.03
CA LEU A 93 7.39 -7.81 -5.28
C LEU A 93 8.31 -7.01 -6.21
N LEU A 94 9.08 -6.08 -5.66
CA LEU A 94 10.05 -5.30 -6.40
C LEU A 94 11.13 -6.20 -7.03
N ASN A 95 11.71 -7.11 -6.24
CA ASN A 95 12.75 -8.04 -6.72
C ASN A 95 12.24 -8.99 -7.80
N VAL A 96 11.02 -9.53 -7.65
CA VAL A 96 10.41 -10.40 -8.67
C VAL A 96 10.16 -9.63 -9.95
N THR A 97 9.64 -8.40 -9.85
CA THR A 97 9.39 -7.54 -11.02
C THR A 97 10.69 -7.26 -11.78
N ILE A 98 11.75 -6.86 -11.06
CA ILE A 98 13.07 -6.62 -11.64
C ILE A 98 13.63 -7.89 -12.31
N SER A 99 13.47 -9.05 -11.66
CA SER A 99 13.96 -10.33 -12.20
C SER A 99 13.26 -10.71 -13.50
N LEU A 100 11.93 -10.49 -13.58
CA LEU A 100 11.15 -10.71 -14.80
C LEU A 100 11.55 -9.73 -15.91
N LEU A 101 11.73 -8.45 -15.60
CA LEU A 101 12.19 -7.45 -16.58
C LEU A 101 13.58 -7.79 -17.14
N PHE A 102 14.48 -8.28 -16.29
CA PHE A 102 15.81 -8.73 -16.70
C PHE A 102 15.73 -9.97 -17.59
N GLN A 103 14.89 -10.95 -17.25
CA GLN A 103 14.70 -12.17 -18.05
C GLN A 103 14.15 -11.86 -19.45
N GLU A 104 13.25 -10.89 -19.57
CA GLU A 104 12.61 -10.49 -20.85
C GLU A 104 13.49 -9.57 -21.72
N ASN A 105 14.75 -9.29 -21.32
CA ASN A 105 15.66 -8.36 -22.03
C ASN A 105 15.03 -6.99 -22.34
N LEU A 106 14.13 -6.53 -21.47
CA LEU A 106 13.41 -5.27 -21.67
C LEU A 106 14.36 -4.08 -21.45
N PRO A 107 14.39 -3.09 -22.34
CA PRO A 107 15.29 -1.94 -22.23
C PRO A 107 15.07 -1.18 -20.91
N SER A 108 16.15 -0.60 -20.38
CA SER A 108 16.19 0.11 -19.08
C SER A 108 15.15 1.23 -18.92
N ILE A 109 14.54 1.68 -20.02
CA ILE A 109 13.47 2.68 -20.04
C ILE A 109 12.13 2.17 -19.47
N ILE A 110 12.01 0.86 -19.25
CA ILE A 110 10.84 0.17 -18.72
C ILE A 110 11.00 -0.12 -17.21
N TRP A 111 12.18 0.20 -16.67
CA TRP A 111 12.60 -0.07 -15.30
C TRP A 111 12.24 1.08 -14.37
#